data_AF-A0A5J4VAN8-F1
#
_entry.id   AF-A0A5J4VAN8-F1
#
_cell.length_a   1.000
_cell.length_b   1.000
_cell.length_c   1.000
_cell.angle_alpha   90.00
_cell.angle_beta   90.00
_cell.angle_gamma   90.00
#
_symmetry.space_group_name_H-M   'P 1'
#
loop_
_entity.id
_entity.type
_entity.pdbx_description
1 polymer ?
#
loop_
_entity_poly.entity_id
_entity_poly.type
_entity_poly.pdbx_seq_one_letter_code
_entity_poly.pdbx_strand_id
1 'polypeptide(L)'
;MICTCVSILNIFQRVWELIGQITRALDHLHSRGIMHRDLKPANIFMNEDGSVRLGDFGLVRDMNNSEYATYAGTKAYMAPEGHTQRKLDLPSDIYSLGIICYQLLTGRYPFESASEQELISKIIDGKHEQLPDWVPKEMRELIERMLNNDPFKRPTTKQIMDVDMIRMYLHIQEQKEKAIEEKEQMNEENKRLKAELENRRQQVEQRQQHQIEQTQQKQTPVSVPKAAPVQQVAPVAKQQATPVTKQQAIQSAKPSVGPVTNTPNITQGFQCKQQGNKIVHFQGNNSPCTVTYNPVISSGIVRFEGFFEKTNEYRIIGVADASVVYAANNGPGEQYRGKAVRFSGSEGLLHIPSDAYGRFTKYSNFQRVACEVNMDSTPRKAYFFVEGTEQPRCVYNIPNAIRFMVLIRPLL
;
A
#
# COMPACT_ATOMS: atom_id res chain seq x y z
N MET A 1 26.66 -6.60 -14.56
CA MET A 1 26.26 -7.99 -14.27
C MET A 1 25.46 -8.17 -12.96
N ILE A 2 25.31 -7.15 -12.10
CA ILE A 2 24.62 -7.29 -10.79
C ILE A 2 23.08 -7.06 -10.89
N CYS A 3 22.57 -6.36 -11.92
CA CYS A 3 21.15 -6.04 -12.01
C CYS A 3 20.20 -7.16 -12.50
N THR A 4 20.70 -8.32 -12.92
CA THR A 4 19.85 -9.48 -13.25
C THR A 4 19.49 -10.29 -11.99
N CYS A 5 20.42 -10.44 -11.03
CA CYS A 5 20.20 -11.28 -9.84
C CYS A 5 19.08 -10.77 -8.90
N VAL A 6 18.93 -9.45 -8.71
CA VAL A 6 17.89 -8.88 -7.81
C VAL A 6 16.49 -8.98 -8.41
N SER A 7 16.38 -8.88 -9.74
CA SER A 7 15.12 -9.08 -10.49
C SER A 7 14.69 -10.56 -10.44
N ILE A 8 15.66 -11.46 -10.48
CA ILE A 8 15.49 -12.91 -10.42
C ILE A 8 15.11 -13.39 -9.00
N LEU A 9 15.67 -12.80 -7.94
CA LEU A 9 15.26 -13.10 -6.56
C LEU A 9 13.80 -12.71 -6.26
N ASN A 10 13.34 -11.59 -6.82
CA ASN A 10 11.97 -11.09 -6.62
C ASN A 10 10.91 -11.95 -7.34
N ILE A 11 11.25 -12.53 -8.51
CA ILE A 11 10.33 -13.40 -9.23
C ILE A 11 10.13 -14.74 -8.50
N PHE A 12 11.16 -15.33 -7.90
CA PHE A 12 10.99 -16.59 -7.15
C PHE A 12 10.14 -16.42 -5.91
N GLN A 13 10.34 -15.33 -5.16
CA GLN A 13 9.46 -14.98 -4.06
C GLN A 13 8.01 -14.89 -4.54
N ARG A 14 7.77 -14.14 -5.62
CA ARG A 14 6.42 -13.96 -6.13
C ARG A 14 5.80 -15.28 -6.60
N VAL A 15 6.58 -16.14 -7.26
CA VAL A 15 6.13 -17.46 -7.70
C VAL A 15 5.77 -18.33 -6.49
N TRP A 16 6.58 -18.37 -5.43
CA TRP A 16 6.23 -19.10 -4.21
C TRP A 16 4.93 -18.59 -3.56
N GLU A 17 4.76 -17.27 -3.47
CA GLU A 17 3.52 -16.66 -2.96
C GLU A 17 2.30 -17.06 -3.79
N LEU A 18 2.41 -17.03 -5.13
CA LEU A 18 1.34 -17.40 -6.03
C LEU A 18 1.01 -18.89 -5.96
N ILE A 19 2.03 -19.76 -5.96
CA ILE A 19 1.84 -21.21 -5.81
C ILE A 19 1.08 -21.51 -4.51
N GLY A 20 1.51 -20.91 -3.40
CA GLY A 20 0.85 -21.12 -2.11
C GLY A 20 -0.62 -20.74 -2.14
N GLN A 21 -0.93 -19.52 -2.59
CA GLN A 21 -2.31 -19.03 -2.60
C GLN A 21 -3.22 -19.80 -3.56
N ILE A 22 -2.74 -20.14 -4.76
CA ILE A 22 -3.50 -20.96 -5.73
C ILE A 22 -3.71 -22.37 -5.16
N THR A 23 -2.67 -22.97 -4.56
CA THR A 23 -2.77 -24.30 -3.94
C THR A 23 -3.75 -24.30 -2.77
N ARG A 24 -3.75 -23.26 -1.92
CA ARG A 24 -4.73 -23.10 -0.82
C ARG A 24 -6.16 -23.04 -1.35
N ALA A 25 -6.39 -22.34 -2.46
CA ALA A 25 -7.70 -22.29 -3.12
C ALA A 25 -8.10 -23.64 -3.73
N LEU A 26 -7.17 -24.34 -4.39
CA LEU A 26 -7.41 -25.70 -4.91
C LEU A 26 -7.67 -26.70 -3.78
N ASP A 27 -6.97 -26.62 -2.66
CA ASP A 27 -7.19 -27.49 -1.50
C ASP A 27 -8.62 -27.38 -0.97
N HIS A 28 -9.16 -26.16 -0.97
CA HIS A 28 -10.56 -25.93 -0.59
C HIS A 28 -11.55 -26.70 -1.50
N LEU A 29 -11.27 -26.78 -2.80
CA LEU A 29 -12.08 -27.54 -3.76
C LEU A 29 -11.81 -29.05 -3.63
N HIS A 30 -10.54 -29.46 -3.66
CA HIS A 30 -10.10 -30.85 -3.66
C HIS A 30 -10.51 -31.59 -2.39
N SER A 31 -10.50 -30.92 -1.24
CA SER A 31 -11.01 -31.46 0.03
C SER A 31 -12.52 -31.79 0.01
N ARG A 32 -13.25 -31.27 -0.98
CA ARG A 32 -14.68 -31.55 -1.24
C ARG A 32 -14.90 -32.46 -2.45
N GLY A 33 -13.82 -33.02 -3.03
CA GLY A 33 -13.88 -33.82 -4.25
C GLY A 33 -14.24 -33.01 -5.50
N ILE A 34 -14.07 -31.68 -5.45
CA ILE A 34 -14.38 -30.78 -6.55
C ILE A 34 -13.08 -30.42 -7.29
N MET A 35 -13.09 -30.54 -8.61
CA MET A 35 -12.03 -30.04 -9.49
C MET A 35 -12.33 -28.62 -9.98
N HIS A 36 -11.29 -27.85 -10.26
CA HIS A 36 -11.41 -26.58 -10.99
C HIS A 36 -11.65 -26.80 -12.49
N ARG A 37 -10.91 -27.72 -13.13
CA ARG A 37 -11.00 -28.15 -14.55
C ARG A 37 -10.56 -27.14 -15.61
N ASP A 38 -10.63 -25.85 -15.33
CA ASP A 38 -10.18 -24.79 -16.26
C ASP A 38 -9.12 -23.88 -15.62
N LEU A 39 -8.14 -24.48 -14.92
CA LEU A 39 -7.11 -23.71 -14.24
C LEU A 39 -6.11 -23.15 -15.26
N LYS A 40 -6.15 -21.83 -15.47
CA LYS A 40 -5.28 -21.08 -16.40
C LYS A 40 -5.10 -19.64 -15.92
N PRO A 41 -4.08 -18.90 -16.41
CA PRO A 41 -3.81 -17.54 -15.96
C PRO A 41 -5.01 -16.59 -16.10
N ALA A 42 -5.82 -16.74 -17.14
CA ALA A 42 -7.03 -15.93 -17.36
C ALA A 42 -8.11 -16.10 -16.26
N ASN A 43 -8.06 -17.21 -15.50
CA ASN A 43 -9.00 -17.55 -14.44
C ASN A 43 -8.39 -17.34 -13.04
N ILE A 44 -7.20 -16.76 -12.95
CA ILE A 44 -6.49 -16.47 -11.70
C ILE A 44 -6.44 -14.94 -11.53
N PHE A 45 -7.25 -14.44 -10.60
CA PHE A 45 -7.40 -13.02 -10.34
C PHE A 45 -6.54 -12.59 -9.17
N MET A 46 -6.01 -11.37 -9.24
CA MET A 46 -5.18 -10.78 -8.20
C MET A 46 -5.82 -9.49 -7.71
N ASN A 47 -6.03 -9.39 -6.41
CA ASN A 47 -6.55 -8.18 -5.77
C ASN A 47 -5.42 -7.17 -5.52
N GLU A 48 -5.78 -5.92 -5.23
CA GLU A 48 -4.82 -4.83 -4.97
C GLU A 48 -3.93 -5.10 -3.74
N ASP A 49 -4.43 -5.88 -2.78
CA ASP A 49 -3.69 -6.33 -1.60
C ASP A 49 -2.70 -7.48 -1.89
N GLY A 50 -2.65 -7.94 -3.14
CA GLY A 50 -1.80 -9.03 -3.61
C GLY A 50 -2.37 -10.42 -3.37
N SER A 51 -3.60 -10.53 -2.84
CA SER A 51 -4.29 -11.82 -2.66
C SER A 51 -4.80 -12.38 -3.99
N VAL A 52 -4.80 -13.71 -4.10
CA VAL A 52 -5.23 -14.44 -5.31
C VAL A 52 -6.60 -15.07 -5.11
N ARG A 53 -7.44 -14.98 -6.13
CA ARG A 53 -8.75 -15.66 -6.19
C ARG A 53 -8.86 -16.45 -7.48
N LEU A 54 -9.33 -17.69 -7.38
CA LEU A 54 -9.72 -18.49 -8.54
C LEU A 54 -11.11 -18.06 -8.98
N GLY A 55 -11.30 -17.89 -10.28
CA GLY A 55 -12.59 -17.59 -10.89
C GLY A 55 -12.91 -18.53 -12.03
N ASP A 56 -14.05 -18.30 -12.67
CA ASP A 56 -14.59 -19.14 -13.74
C ASP A 56 -14.68 -20.63 -13.38
N PHE A 57 -15.50 -20.92 -12.38
CA PHE A 57 -15.93 -22.29 -12.03
C PHE A 57 -16.93 -22.86 -13.06
N GLY A 58 -17.00 -22.32 -14.29
CA GLY A 58 -17.99 -22.63 -15.31
C GLY A 58 -18.03 -24.09 -15.78
N LEU A 59 -17.02 -24.89 -15.40
CA LEU A 59 -16.96 -26.33 -15.67
C LEU A 59 -17.05 -27.23 -14.42
N VAL A 60 -17.30 -26.67 -13.22
CA VAL A 60 -17.62 -27.43 -11.99
C VAL A 60 -18.97 -28.15 -12.19
N ARG A 61 -18.96 -29.21 -12.97
CA ARG A 61 -20.05 -30.16 -13.19
C ARG A 61 -19.66 -31.48 -12.56
N ASP A 62 -20.62 -32.33 -12.22
CA ASP A 62 -20.32 -33.69 -11.78
C ASP A 62 -19.43 -34.44 -12.79
N MET A 63 -18.71 -35.46 -12.32
CA MET A 63 -17.74 -36.31 -13.05
C MET A 63 -18.31 -37.03 -14.29
N ASN A 64 -19.55 -36.76 -14.69
CA ASN A 64 -20.36 -37.62 -15.56
C ASN A 64 -20.72 -37.04 -16.94
N ASN A 65 -20.29 -35.83 -17.31
CA ASN A 65 -20.65 -35.27 -18.62
C ASN A 65 -19.45 -34.86 -19.47
N SER A 66 -19.37 -35.46 -20.65
CA SER A 66 -18.23 -35.60 -21.56
C SER A 66 -18.04 -34.46 -22.57
N GLU A 67 -18.65 -33.29 -22.37
CA GLU A 67 -18.53 -32.16 -23.30
C GLU A 67 -17.49 -31.15 -22.81
N TYR A 68 -16.27 -31.33 -23.32
CA TYR A 68 -15.13 -30.46 -23.11
C TYR A 68 -15.28 -29.21 -24.00
N ALA A 69 -15.41 -28.03 -23.37
CA ALA A 69 -15.46 -26.76 -24.09
C ALA A 69 -14.08 -26.43 -24.70
N THR A 70 -13.99 -26.63 -26.00
CA THR A 70 -12.79 -26.51 -26.82
C THR A 70 -12.47 -25.05 -27.14
N TYR A 71 -11.58 -24.42 -26.39
CA TYR A 71 -10.86 -23.22 -26.84
C TYR A 71 -9.39 -23.55 -27.09
N ALA A 72 -8.87 -23.18 -28.27
CA ALA A 72 -7.52 -23.55 -28.73
C ALA A 72 -6.38 -23.17 -27.76
N GLY A 73 -6.51 -22.07 -27.00
CA GLY A 73 -5.53 -21.65 -26.00
C GLY A 73 -5.57 -22.40 -24.65
N THR A 74 -6.62 -23.19 -24.39
CA THR A 74 -6.82 -23.89 -23.11
C THR A 74 -6.10 -25.25 -23.07
N LYS A 75 -5.83 -25.84 -24.23
CA LYS A 75 -5.25 -27.19 -24.35
C LYS A 75 -3.82 -27.32 -23.81
N ALA A 76 -3.05 -26.23 -23.81
CA ALA A 76 -1.68 -26.21 -23.27
C ALA A 76 -1.61 -26.43 -21.75
N TYR A 77 -2.69 -26.12 -21.03
CA TYR A 77 -2.79 -26.32 -19.57
C TYR A 77 -3.42 -27.67 -19.20
N MET A 78 -4.01 -28.37 -20.17
CA MET A 78 -4.71 -29.63 -19.94
C MET A 78 -3.72 -30.78 -19.75
N ALA A 79 -3.97 -31.61 -18.73
CA ALA A 79 -3.14 -32.75 -18.39
C ALA A 79 -3.16 -33.86 -19.47
N PRO A 80 -2.12 -34.72 -19.58
CA PRO A 80 -2.03 -35.78 -20.58
C PRO A 80 -3.23 -36.74 -20.59
N GLU A 81 -3.76 -37.08 -19.42
CA GLU A 81 -4.96 -37.92 -19.27
C GLU A 81 -6.23 -37.30 -19.88
N GLY A 82 -6.31 -35.97 -19.91
CA GLY A 82 -7.41 -35.24 -20.56
C GLY A 82 -7.41 -35.41 -22.08
N HIS A 83 -6.23 -35.46 -22.69
CA HIS A 83 -6.06 -35.65 -24.13
C HIS A 83 -6.23 -37.11 -24.56
N THR A 84 -5.79 -38.06 -23.73
CA THR A 84 -5.78 -39.50 -24.05
C THR A 84 -7.08 -40.19 -23.67
N GLN A 85 -7.54 -40.00 -22.44
CA GLN A 85 -8.67 -40.74 -21.86
C GLN A 85 -9.96 -39.92 -21.83
N ARG A 86 -9.89 -38.63 -22.18
CA ARG A 86 -10.98 -37.66 -21.95
C ARG A 86 -11.52 -37.79 -20.53
N LYS A 87 -10.59 -37.88 -19.58
CA LYS A 87 -10.87 -38.01 -18.15
C LYS A 87 -9.88 -37.14 -17.40
N LEU A 88 -10.42 -36.23 -16.59
CA LEU A 88 -9.66 -35.40 -15.68
C LEU A 88 -10.06 -35.79 -14.26
N ASP A 89 -9.13 -35.66 -13.33
CA ASP A 89 -9.35 -35.86 -11.90
C ASP A 89 -8.58 -34.79 -11.10
N LEU A 90 -8.69 -34.77 -9.76
CA LEU A 90 -8.04 -33.77 -8.90
C LEU A 90 -6.55 -33.52 -9.25
N PRO A 91 -5.71 -34.55 -9.54
CA PRO A 91 -4.32 -34.34 -9.94
C PRO A 91 -4.13 -33.62 -11.29
N SER A 92 -5.17 -33.53 -12.12
CA SER A 92 -5.11 -32.78 -13.37
C SER A 92 -5.02 -31.27 -13.13
N ASP A 93 -5.69 -30.73 -12.11
CA ASP A 93 -5.53 -29.32 -11.72
C ASP A 93 -4.08 -29.02 -11.27
N ILE A 94 -3.41 -30.00 -10.64
CA ILE A 94 -2.02 -29.89 -10.21
C ILE A 94 -1.08 -29.79 -11.41
N TYR A 95 -1.35 -30.55 -12.47
CA TYR A 95 -0.61 -30.43 -13.72
C TYR A 95 -0.78 -29.05 -14.33
N SER A 96 -2.02 -28.56 -14.43
CA SER A 96 -2.31 -27.21 -14.92
C SER A 96 -1.58 -26.13 -14.11
N LEU A 97 -1.54 -26.27 -12.78
CA LEU A 97 -0.74 -25.39 -11.92
C LEU A 97 0.75 -25.48 -12.24
N GLY A 98 1.28 -26.67 -12.50
CA GLY A 98 2.67 -26.86 -12.94
C GLY A 98 3.00 -26.09 -14.22
N ILE A 99 2.11 -26.12 -15.21
CA ILE A 99 2.25 -25.35 -16.46
C ILE A 99 2.30 -23.85 -16.17
N ILE A 100 1.40 -23.36 -15.31
CA ILE A 100 1.35 -21.95 -14.90
C ILE A 100 2.66 -21.54 -14.20
N CYS A 101 3.18 -22.38 -13.30
CA CYS A 101 4.43 -22.11 -12.59
C CYS A 101 5.62 -22.03 -13.54
N TYR A 102 5.70 -22.96 -14.49
CA TYR A 102 6.72 -22.95 -15.53
C TYR A 102 6.67 -21.64 -16.33
N GLN A 103 5.47 -21.22 -16.74
CA GLN A 103 5.27 -20.00 -17.51
C GLN A 103 5.59 -18.73 -16.71
N LEU A 104 5.24 -18.68 -15.42
CA LEU A 104 5.57 -17.55 -14.56
C LEU A 104 7.10 -17.34 -14.45
N LEU A 105 7.87 -18.42 -14.48
CA LEU A 105 9.33 -18.36 -14.41
C LEU A 105 9.95 -17.99 -15.75
N THR A 106 9.53 -18.67 -16.82
CA THR A 106 10.24 -18.64 -18.11
C THR A 106 9.64 -17.68 -19.13
N GLY A 107 8.38 -17.26 -18.92
CA GLY A 107 7.58 -16.55 -19.92
C GLY A 107 7.15 -17.43 -21.11
N ARG A 108 7.39 -18.74 -21.06
CA ARG A 108 7.14 -19.71 -22.15
C ARG A 108 6.34 -20.89 -21.66
N TYR A 109 5.80 -21.68 -22.58
CA TYR A 109 5.20 -22.97 -22.25
C TYR A 109 6.29 -24.05 -22.12
N PRO A 110 6.10 -25.06 -21.26
CA PRO A 110 7.01 -26.22 -21.21
C PRO A 110 6.96 -27.07 -22.48
N PHE A 111 5.85 -26.95 -23.23
CA PHE A 111 5.65 -27.59 -24.53
C PHE A 111 5.32 -26.51 -25.56
N GLU A 112 6.19 -26.30 -26.55
CA GLU A 112 5.95 -25.41 -27.68
C GLU A 112 5.90 -26.21 -28.98
N SER A 113 4.99 -25.84 -29.88
CA SER A 113 4.87 -26.45 -31.21
C SER A 113 4.20 -25.49 -32.19
N ALA A 114 4.38 -25.76 -33.49
CA ALA A 114 3.75 -24.98 -34.56
C ALA A 114 2.31 -25.45 -34.86
N SER A 115 1.93 -26.64 -34.43
CA SER A 115 0.59 -27.21 -34.61
C SER A 115 0.02 -27.77 -33.31
N GLU A 116 -1.30 -27.76 -33.20
CA GLU A 116 -2.01 -28.28 -32.04
C GLU A 116 -1.81 -29.79 -31.86
N GLN A 117 -1.81 -30.55 -32.95
CA GLN A 117 -1.57 -32.00 -32.90
C GLN A 117 -0.18 -32.33 -32.35
N GLU A 118 0.83 -31.56 -32.76
CA GLU A 118 2.19 -31.71 -32.24
C GLU A 118 2.29 -31.31 -30.76
N LEU A 119 1.58 -30.26 -30.34
CA LEU A 119 1.51 -29.85 -28.93
C LEU A 119 0.97 -31.00 -28.07
N ILE A 120 -0.15 -31.57 -28.49
CA ILE A 120 -0.82 -32.66 -27.78
C ILE A 120 0.10 -33.88 -27.72
N SER A 121 0.77 -34.23 -28.82
CA SER A 121 1.74 -35.34 -28.83
C SER A 121 2.87 -35.12 -27.83
N LYS A 122 3.45 -33.91 -27.75
CA LYS A 122 4.51 -33.59 -26.78
C LYS A 122 4.03 -33.67 -25.33
N ILE A 123 2.81 -33.19 -25.06
CA ILE A 123 2.17 -33.30 -23.74
C ILE A 123 2.01 -34.77 -23.35
N ILE A 124 1.50 -35.61 -24.25
CA ILE A 124 1.30 -37.05 -24.00
C ILE A 124 2.64 -37.77 -23.77
N ASP A 125 3.68 -37.42 -24.53
CA ASP A 125 5.02 -37.99 -24.38
C ASP A 125 5.74 -37.51 -23.10
N GLY A 126 5.27 -36.41 -22.49
CA GLY A 126 5.84 -35.83 -21.27
C GLY A 126 7.22 -35.16 -21.46
N LYS A 127 7.68 -35.05 -22.71
CA LYS A 127 8.97 -34.44 -23.04
C LYS A 127 8.82 -32.92 -23.12
N HIS A 128 8.97 -32.27 -21.98
CA HIS A 128 9.03 -30.82 -21.89
C HIS A 128 10.46 -30.31 -21.82
N GLU A 129 10.65 -29.03 -22.16
CA GLU A 129 11.88 -28.33 -21.87
C GLU A 129 12.11 -28.26 -20.36
N GLN A 130 13.35 -28.55 -19.93
CA GLN A 130 13.71 -28.48 -18.52
C GLN A 130 13.77 -27.03 -18.05
N LEU A 131 13.35 -26.78 -16.81
CA LEU A 131 13.52 -25.47 -16.20
C LEU A 131 15.01 -25.10 -16.16
N PRO A 132 15.38 -23.86 -16.53
CA PRO A 132 16.78 -23.45 -16.55
C PRO A 132 17.46 -23.52 -15.19
N ASP A 133 18.80 -23.65 -15.18
CA ASP A 133 19.59 -23.78 -13.96
C ASP A 133 19.53 -22.58 -13.00
N TRP A 134 19.12 -21.41 -13.49
CA TRP A 134 18.91 -20.24 -12.65
C TRP A 134 17.66 -20.37 -11.76
N VAL A 135 16.76 -21.32 -12.03
CA VAL A 135 15.61 -21.64 -11.17
C VAL A 135 16.10 -22.43 -9.95
N PRO A 136 15.75 -22.01 -8.71
CA PRO A 136 16.09 -22.72 -7.49
C PRO A 136 15.72 -24.20 -7.57
N LYS A 137 16.63 -25.06 -7.11
CA LYS A 137 16.49 -26.51 -7.20
C LYS A 137 15.17 -27.00 -6.62
N GLU A 138 14.80 -26.51 -5.45
CA GLU A 138 13.59 -26.88 -4.73
C GLU A 138 12.32 -26.52 -5.51
N MET A 139 12.33 -25.38 -6.20
CA MET A 139 11.22 -24.93 -7.05
C MET A 139 11.11 -25.80 -8.31
N ARG A 140 12.25 -26.08 -8.94
CA ARG A 140 12.33 -26.94 -10.13
C ARG A 140 11.84 -28.35 -9.82
N GLU A 141 12.32 -28.97 -8.74
CA GLU A 141 11.89 -30.31 -8.31
C GLU A 141 10.39 -30.36 -7.96
N LEU A 142 9.82 -29.29 -7.40
CA LEU A 142 8.38 -29.22 -7.17
C LEU A 142 7.60 -29.17 -8.50
N ILE A 143 7.98 -28.28 -9.41
CA ILE A 143 7.31 -28.11 -10.70
C ILE A 143 7.42 -29.37 -11.55
N GLU A 144 8.58 -30.03 -11.58
CA GLU A 144 8.78 -31.31 -12.28
C GLU A 144 7.88 -32.42 -11.73
N ARG A 145 7.68 -32.48 -10.39
CA ARG A 145 6.72 -33.42 -9.80
C ARG A 145 5.27 -33.09 -10.16
N MET A 146 4.92 -31.81 -10.27
CA MET A 146 3.57 -31.39 -10.70
C MET A 146 3.31 -31.71 -12.17
N LEU A 147 4.34 -31.64 -13.02
CA LEU A 147 4.30 -31.97 -14.46
C LEU A 147 4.51 -33.47 -14.75
N ASN A 148 4.44 -34.34 -13.74
CA ASN A 148 4.59 -35.78 -13.97
C ASN A 148 3.46 -36.32 -14.85
N ASN A 149 3.79 -37.11 -15.87
CA ASN A 149 2.78 -37.74 -16.73
C ASN A 149 1.87 -38.71 -15.97
N ASP A 150 2.37 -39.36 -14.94
CA ASP A 150 1.57 -40.20 -14.06
C ASP A 150 0.84 -39.32 -13.02
N PRO A 151 -0.49 -39.20 -13.07
CA PRO A 151 -1.25 -38.35 -12.15
C PRO A 151 -1.08 -38.76 -10.68
N PHE A 152 -0.79 -40.04 -10.40
CA PHE A 152 -0.59 -40.51 -9.02
C PHE A 152 0.78 -40.15 -8.43
N LYS A 153 1.73 -39.75 -9.28
CA LYS A 153 3.06 -39.26 -8.85
C LYS A 153 3.08 -37.76 -8.61
N ARG A 154 2.02 -37.04 -8.99
CA ARG A 154 1.89 -35.61 -8.73
C ARG A 154 1.60 -35.38 -7.24
N PRO A 155 2.13 -34.32 -6.63
CA PRO A 155 1.86 -34.03 -5.24
C PRO A 155 0.42 -33.55 -5.06
N THR A 156 -0.20 -33.94 -3.95
CA THR A 156 -1.49 -33.38 -3.52
C THR A 156 -1.33 -31.92 -3.09
N THR A 157 -2.45 -31.18 -3.03
CA THR A 157 -2.48 -29.81 -2.51
C THR A 157 -1.84 -29.70 -1.12
N LYS A 158 -2.12 -30.65 -0.22
CA LYS A 158 -1.52 -30.72 1.12
C LYS A 158 0.00 -30.86 1.06
N GLN A 159 0.50 -31.78 0.24
CA GLN A 159 1.95 -31.97 0.07
C GLN A 159 2.64 -30.75 -0.52
N ILE A 160 1.98 -30.00 -1.41
CA ILE A 160 2.51 -28.73 -1.93
C ILE A 160 2.53 -27.66 -0.84
N MET A 161 1.45 -27.50 -0.06
CA MET A 161 1.39 -26.54 1.04
C MET A 161 2.40 -26.84 2.16
N ASP A 162 2.83 -28.10 2.29
CA ASP A 162 3.85 -28.53 3.24
C ASP A 162 5.31 -28.27 2.81
N VAL A 163 5.53 -27.76 1.60
CA VAL A 163 6.86 -27.27 1.21
C VAL A 163 7.21 -26.06 2.06
N ASP A 164 8.37 -26.06 2.73
CA ASP A 164 8.74 -25.06 3.75
C ASP A 164 8.58 -23.61 3.28
N MET A 165 9.03 -23.29 2.06
CA MET A 165 8.88 -21.95 1.48
C MET A 165 7.41 -21.59 1.27
N ILE A 166 6.58 -22.52 0.78
CA ILE A 166 5.14 -22.29 0.58
C ILE A 166 4.46 -22.10 1.93
N ARG A 167 4.73 -22.97 2.91
CA ARG A 167 4.20 -22.88 4.27
C ARG A 167 4.51 -21.51 4.89
N MET A 168 5.76 -21.04 4.74
CA MET A 168 6.18 -19.73 5.22
C MET A 168 5.38 -18.59 4.56
N TYR A 169 5.23 -18.59 3.23
CA TYR A 169 4.48 -17.54 2.53
C TYR A 169 2.97 -17.58 2.79
N LEU A 170 2.40 -18.77 2.95
CA LEU A 170 1.02 -18.94 3.39
C LEU A 170 0.81 -18.34 4.78
N HIS A 171 1.71 -18.61 5.72
CA HIS A 171 1.64 -18.00 7.05
C HIS A 171 1.73 -16.47 6.99
N ILE A 172 2.67 -15.93 6.21
CA ILE A 172 2.77 -14.46 6.01
C ILE A 172 1.46 -13.90 5.43
N GLN A 173 0.85 -14.61 4.48
CA GLN A 173 -0.40 -14.19 3.85
C GLN A 173 -1.57 -14.22 4.85
N GLU A 174 -1.68 -15.24 5.69
CA GLU A 174 -2.70 -15.33 6.74
C GLU A 174 -2.58 -14.18 7.76
N GLN A 175 -1.36 -13.81 8.16
CA GLN A 175 -1.16 -12.68 9.07
C GLN A 175 -1.57 -11.36 8.41
N LYS A 176 -1.32 -11.19 7.11
CA LYS A 176 -1.79 -10.01 6.36
C LYS A 176 -3.31 -9.95 6.31
N GLU A 177 -3.96 -11.08 6.02
CA GLU A 177 -5.42 -11.19 5.96
C GLU A 177 -6.05 -10.84 7.31
N LYS A 178 -5.55 -11.39 8.42
CA LYS A 178 -6.00 -11.06 9.78
C LYS A 178 -5.82 -9.58 10.11
N ALA A 179 -4.67 -8.99 9.79
CA ALA A 179 -4.43 -7.58 10.04
C ALA A 179 -5.36 -6.66 9.23
N ILE A 180 -5.76 -7.07 8.03
CA ILE A 180 -6.76 -6.36 7.21
C ILE A 180 -8.13 -6.47 7.87
N GLU A 181 -8.56 -7.67 8.25
CA GLU A 181 -9.85 -7.91 8.92
C GLU A 181 -9.97 -7.12 10.24
N GLU A 182 -8.94 -7.16 11.10
CA GLU A 182 -8.88 -6.39 12.35
C GLU A 182 -9.00 -4.88 12.10
N LYS A 183 -8.31 -4.38 11.06
CA LYS A 183 -8.37 -2.97 10.67
C LYS A 183 -9.75 -2.59 10.16
N GLU A 184 -10.43 -3.45 9.40
CA GLU A 184 -11.79 -3.21 8.93
C GLU A 184 -12.78 -3.17 10.09
N GLN A 185 -12.70 -4.12 11.03
CA GLN A 185 -13.52 -4.13 12.24
C GLN A 185 -13.32 -2.86 13.08
N MET A 186 -12.06 -2.48 13.33
CA MET A 186 -11.74 -1.25 14.07
C MET A 186 -12.23 0.01 13.35
N ASN A 187 -12.22 0.02 12.01
CA ASN A 187 -12.77 1.14 11.23
C ASN A 187 -14.29 1.23 11.35
N GLU A 188 -15.00 0.11 11.36
CA GLU A 188 -16.44 0.08 11.59
C GLU A 188 -16.81 0.53 13.01
N GLU A 189 -16.08 0.07 14.02
CA GLU A 189 -16.27 0.50 15.41
C GLU A 189 -16.03 2.01 15.57
N ASN A 190 -14.94 2.53 15.00
CA ASN A 190 -14.66 3.96 15.01
C ASN A 190 -15.75 4.79 14.32
N LYS A 191 -16.36 4.28 13.24
CA LYS A 191 -17.51 4.93 12.59
C LYS A 191 -18.71 4.96 13.53
N ARG A 192 -19.00 3.86 14.24
CA ARG A 192 -20.10 3.79 15.22
C ARG A 192 -19.89 4.77 16.38
N LEU A 193 -18.72 4.78 17.00
CA LEU A 193 -18.40 5.69 18.12
C LEU A 193 -18.48 7.15 17.71
N LYS A 194 -18.02 7.51 16.50
CA LYS A 194 -18.14 8.88 15.97
C LYS A 194 -19.60 9.30 15.81
N ALA A 195 -20.46 8.41 15.31
CA ALA A 195 -21.89 8.68 15.17
C ALA A 195 -22.56 8.87 16.55
N GLU A 196 -22.19 8.04 17.54
CA GLU A 196 -22.70 8.17 18.90
C GLU A 196 -22.26 9.49 19.57
N LEU A 197 -20.99 9.87 19.42
CA LEU A 197 -20.46 11.13 19.95
C LEU A 197 -21.17 12.35 19.34
N GLU A 198 -21.46 12.33 18.04
CA GLU A 198 -22.19 13.41 17.37
C GLU A 198 -23.63 13.52 17.89
N ASN A 199 -24.34 12.39 18.03
CA ASN A 199 -25.68 12.37 18.62
C ASN A 199 -25.67 12.93 20.05
N ARG A 200 -24.65 12.57 20.85
CA ARG A 200 -24.50 13.07 22.21
C ARG A 200 -24.21 14.58 22.24
N ARG A 201 -23.39 15.08 21.31
CA ARG A 201 -23.11 16.52 21.17
C ARG A 201 -24.38 17.30 20.87
N GLN A 202 -25.18 16.83 19.91
CA GLN A 202 -26.46 17.46 19.55
C GLN A 202 -27.44 17.48 20.74
N GLN A 203 -27.51 16.40 21.53
CA GLN A 203 -28.35 16.39 22.74
C GLN A 203 -27.89 17.41 23.79
N VAL A 204 -26.57 17.56 23.97
CA VAL A 204 -26.03 18.56 24.93
C VAL A 204 -26.31 19.97 24.44
N GLU A 205 -26.12 20.26 23.15
CA GLU A 205 -26.44 21.55 22.53
C GLU A 205 -27.93 21.89 22.70
N GLN A 206 -28.83 20.94 22.41
CA GLN A 206 -30.28 21.12 22.61
C GLN A 206 -30.64 21.40 24.08
N ARG A 207 -30.02 20.69 25.03
CA ARG A 207 -30.24 20.93 26.47
C ARG A 207 -29.76 22.31 26.91
N GLN A 208 -28.61 22.77 26.42
CA GLN A 208 -28.10 24.11 26.71
C GLN A 208 -29.01 25.19 26.14
N GLN A 209 -29.47 25.03 24.90
CA GLN A 209 -30.39 25.97 24.26
C GLN A 209 -31.69 26.10 25.07
N HIS A 210 -32.25 24.97 25.51
CA HIS A 210 -33.45 24.96 26.33
C HIS A 210 -33.26 25.64 27.69
N GLN A 211 -32.08 25.49 28.33
CA GLN A 211 -31.77 26.21 29.57
C GLN A 211 -31.65 27.72 29.36
N ILE A 212 -31.05 28.16 28.25
CA ILE A 212 -30.91 29.59 27.94
C ILE A 212 -32.29 30.23 27.75
N GLU A 213 -33.19 29.57 27.01
CA GLU A 213 -34.57 30.03 26.79
C GLU A 213 -35.35 30.16 28.11
N GLN A 214 -35.24 29.17 29.01
CA GLN A 214 -35.88 29.22 30.33
C GLN A 214 -35.32 30.34 31.23
N THR A 215 -34.04 30.70 31.07
CA THR A 215 -33.39 31.75 31.88
C THR A 215 -33.78 33.15 31.41
N GLN A 216 -33.94 33.35 30.09
CA GLN A 216 -34.36 34.63 29.51
C GLN A 216 -35.82 34.99 29.84
N GLN A 217 -36.70 34.00 30.03
CA GLN A 217 -38.10 34.26 30.41
C GLN A 217 -38.28 34.69 31.89
N LYS A 218 -37.24 34.61 32.73
CA LYS A 218 -37.31 34.96 34.17
C LYS A 218 -36.81 36.37 34.54
N GLN A 219 -36.36 37.20 33.59
CA GLN A 219 -35.91 38.57 33.86
C GLN A 219 -36.97 39.62 33.44
N THR A 220 -37.68 40.19 34.41
CA THR A 220 -38.46 41.43 34.27
C THR A 220 -37.58 42.66 34.59
N PRO A 221 -37.76 43.82 33.92
CA PRO A 221 -36.88 44.97 34.14
C PRO A 221 -37.28 45.78 35.38
N VAL A 222 -36.32 46.03 36.28
CA VAL A 222 -36.43 47.01 37.37
C VAL A 222 -36.04 48.40 36.84
N SER A 223 -36.90 49.39 37.07
CA SER A 223 -36.75 50.79 36.67
C SER A 223 -35.88 51.59 37.64
N VAL A 224 -35.02 52.48 37.12
CA VAL A 224 -34.27 53.50 37.90
C VAL A 224 -34.48 54.88 37.26
N PRO A 225 -34.63 55.99 38.02
CA PRO A 225 -35.11 57.27 37.50
C PRO A 225 -34.02 58.21 36.94
N LYS A 226 -34.48 59.13 36.08
CA LYS A 226 -33.78 60.17 35.29
C LYS A 226 -32.82 61.09 36.08
N ALA A 227 -31.70 61.44 35.44
CA ALA A 227 -30.94 62.66 35.71
C ALA A 227 -30.88 63.56 34.45
N ALA A 228 -30.94 64.88 34.67
CA ALA A 228 -30.93 65.96 33.68
C ALA A 228 -29.50 66.48 33.39
N PRO A 229 -29.28 67.29 32.33
CA PRO A 229 -28.08 67.24 31.48
C PRO A 229 -27.11 68.42 31.64
N VAL A 230 -25.80 68.23 31.39
CA VAL A 230 -24.88 69.33 31.05
C VAL A 230 -23.75 68.91 30.08
N GLN A 231 -23.83 69.52 28.89
CA GLN A 231 -22.79 70.05 27.97
C GLN A 231 -21.70 69.18 27.30
N GLN A 232 -21.54 69.55 26.03
CA GLN A 232 -20.67 69.04 24.98
C GLN A 232 -19.20 69.43 25.15
N VAL A 233 -18.27 68.52 24.83
CA VAL A 233 -17.05 68.81 24.06
C VAL A 233 -16.70 67.55 23.22
N ALA A 234 -16.40 67.74 21.94
CA ALA A 234 -15.99 66.71 20.97
C ALA A 234 -14.48 66.84 20.64
N PRO A 235 -13.89 66.02 19.76
CA PRO A 235 -13.72 64.55 19.84
C PRO A 235 -12.27 64.11 19.51
N VAL A 236 -11.76 62.97 20.01
CA VAL A 236 -10.68 62.23 19.30
C VAL A 236 -10.79 60.71 19.52
N ALA A 237 -11.00 60.04 18.39
CA ALA A 237 -10.73 58.66 17.98
C ALA A 237 -10.13 57.64 18.98
N LYS A 238 -10.75 56.46 19.09
CA LYS A 238 -10.43 55.26 18.29
C LYS A 238 -11.24 54.04 18.75
N GLN A 239 -11.56 53.21 17.75
CA GLN A 239 -11.84 51.77 17.82
C GLN A 239 -13.19 51.33 18.44
N GLN A 240 -14.19 51.24 17.56
CA GLN A 240 -15.26 50.27 17.70
C GLN A 240 -15.01 49.11 16.74
N ALA A 241 -14.83 47.93 17.32
CA ALA A 241 -15.21 46.69 16.67
C ALA A 241 -16.74 46.68 16.57
N THR A 242 -17.26 46.39 15.38
CA THR A 242 -18.65 45.95 15.22
C THR A 242 -18.74 44.80 14.23
N PRO A 243 -19.80 43.98 14.39
CA PRO A 243 -19.85 42.58 14.01
C PRO A 243 -20.58 42.40 12.67
N VAL A 244 -20.46 41.22 12.06
CA VAL A 244 -21.32 40.86 10.94
C VAL A 244 -21.90 39.46 11.13
N THR A 245 -23.20 39.47 11.37
CA THR A 245 -24.19 38.41 11.20
C THR A 245 -24.22 37.94 9.74
N LYS A 246 -24.31 36.62 9.50
CA LYS A 246 -25.44 35.96 8.81
C LYS A 246 -25.05 34.56 8.34
N GLN A 247 -25.91 33.62 8.71
CA GLN A 247 -26.05 32.29 8.12
C GLN A 247 -26.17 32.40 6.59
N GLN A 248 -25.37 31.62 5.87
CA GLN A 248 -25.73 31.11 4.55
C GLN A 248 -25.33 29.65 4.46
N ALA A 249 -26.28 28.87 3.93
CA ALA A 249 -26.22 27.44 3.70
C ALA A 249 -24.98 27.04 2.89
N ILE A 250 -24.34 25.94 3.28
CA ILE A 250 -23.31 25.31 2.44
C ILE A 250 -23.98 24.18 1.66
N GLN A 251 -24.32 24.52 0.41
CA GLN A 251 -24.40 23.57 -0.68
C GLN A 251 -23.06 22.84 -0.86
N SER A 252 -23.17 21.59 -1.28
CA SER A 252 -22.11 20.76 -1.85
C SER A 252 -21.14 21.52 -2.76
N ALA A 253 -19.86 21.58 -2.37
CA ALA A 253 -18.75 21.86 -3.28
C ALA A 253 -17.44 21.29 -2.70
N LYS A 254 -16.73 20.46 -3.48
CA LYS A 254 -15.32 20.11 -3.25
C LYS A 254 -14.48 21.40 -3.23
N PRO A 255 -13.58 21.63 -2.25
CA PRO A 255 -12.57 22.66 -2.39
C PRO A 255 -11.34 22.08 -3.11
N SER A 256 -10.91 22.76 -4.19
CA SER A 256 -9.52 22.70 -4.63
C SER A 256 -8.64 23.29 -3.52
N VAL A 257 -7.58 22.58 -3.17
CA VAL A 257 -6.69 22.93 -2.06
C VAL A 257 -5.79 24.08 -2.51
N GLY A 258 -5.94 25.26 -1.90
CA GLY A 258 -4.97 26.36 -2.01
C GLY A 258 -3.60 25.97 -1.44
N PRO A 259 -2.53 26.78 -1.67
CA PRO A 259 -1.19 26.43 -1.24
C PRO A 259 -1.11 26.25 0.28
N VAL A 260 -0.84 25.01 0.71
CA VAL A 260 -0.61 24.66 2.11
C VAL A 260 0.60 25.44 2.61
N THR A 261 0.44 26.23 3.68
CA THR A 261 1.56 26.97 4.29
C THR A 261 2.40 26.00 5.11
N ASN A 262 3.59 25.65 4.60
CA ASN A 262 4.49 24.68 5.24
C ASN A 262 5.29 25.34 6.37
N THR A 263 4.92 25.08 7.64
CA THR A 263 5.65 25.61 8.81
C THR A 263 6.54 24.54 9.43
N PRO A 264 7.88 24.72 9.50
CA PRO A 264 8.77 23.72 10.07
C PRO A 264 8.66 23.64 11.60
N ASN A 265 8.66 22.42 12.12
CA ASN A 265 8.79 22.10 13.55
C ASN A 265 10.27 21.85 13.86
N ILE A 266 10.94 22.84 14.43
CA ILE A 266 12.35 22.77 14.80
C ILE A 266 12.42 22.56 16.33
N THR A 267 12.81 21.36 16.75
CA THR A 267 12.75 20.92 18.15
C THR A 267 13.75 21.60 19.09
N GLN A 268 14.82 22.25 18.60
CA GLN A 268 15.78 23.04 19.42
C GLN A 268 16.50 24.12 18.60
N GLY A 269 16.95 25.22 19.25
CA GLY A 269 17.56 26.38 18.59
C GLY A 269 18.98 26.20 18.02
N PHE A 270 19.65 25.08 18.26
CA PHE A 270 21.05 24.84 17.86
C PHE A 270 21.23 23.85 16.69
N GLN A 271 20.14 23.30 16.13
CA GLN A 271 20.23 22.33 15.02
C GLN A 271 20.22 23.02 13.64
N CYS A 272 19.20 23.84 13.38
CA CYS A 272 19.00 24.58 12.16
C CYS A 272 18.07 25.77 12.41
N LYS A 273 18.03 26.71 11.47
CA LYS A 273 17.08 27.83 11.47
C LYS A 273 16.35 27.93 10.14
N GLN A 274 15.12 28.43 10.17
CA GLN A 274 14.40 28.78 8.96
C GLN A 274 14.78 30.21 8.52
N GLN A 275 15.08 30.39 7.22
CA GLN A 275 15.30 31.67 6.57
C GLN A 275 14.45 31.73 5.30
N GLY A 276 13.26 32.34 5.39
CA GLY A 276 12.25 32.25 4.33
C GLY A 276 11.86 30.78 4.06
N ASN A 277 11.98 30.33 2.82
CA ASN A 277 11.71 28.94 2.44
C ASN A 277 12.92 28.00 2.63
N LYS A 278 14.04 28.50 3.17
CA LYS A 278 15.27 27.71 3.38
C LYS A 278 15.34 27.22 4.82
N ILE A 279 15.82 25.99 4.99
CA ILE A 279 16.31 25.48 6.28
C ILE A 279 17.83 25.50 6.21
N VAL A 280 18.45 26.22 7.14
CA VAL A 280 19.91 26.41 7.19
C VAL A 280 20.44 25.72 8.44
N HIS A 281 21.34 24.76 8.25
CA HIS A 281 22.03 24.09 9.34
C HIS A 281 22.84 25.11 10.17
N PHE A 282 22.91 24.93 11.48
CA PHE A 282 23.73 25.82 12.31
C PHE A 282 25.22 25.55 12.05
N GLN A 283 26.03 26.63 11.96
CA GLN A 283 27.46 26.54 11.70
C GLN A 283 28.18 25.88 12.88
N GLY A 284 29.07 24.92 12.61
CA GLY A 284 29.82 24.19 13.63
C GLY A 284 29.06 23.01 14.27
N ASN A 285 27.78 22.81 13.95
CA ASN A 285 27.08 21.58 14.30
C ASN A 285 27.20 20.58 13.14
N ASN A 286 27.84 19.43 13.37
CA ASN A 286 28.05 18.38 12.37
C ASN A 286 27.08 17.19 12.51
N SER A 287 26.11 17.29 13.43
CA SER A 287 25.14 16.24 13.69
C SER A 287 24.02 16.22 12.63
N PRO A 288 23.34 15.08 12.42
CA PRO A 288 22.15 15.05 11.56
C PRO A 288 21.01 15.92 12.11
N CYS A 289 20.36 16.72 11.27
CA CYS A 289 19.24 17.55 11.67
C CYS A 289 17.98 17.17 10.88
N THR A 290 16.98 16.60 11.56
CA THR A 290 15.68 16.24 10.97
C THR A 290 14.63 17.30 11.29
N VAL A 291 13.98 17.85 10.27
CA VAL A 291 12.91 18.86 10.39
C VAL A 291 11.62 18.29 9.84
N THR A 292 10.53 18.37 10.61
CA THR A 292 9.18 18.02 10.13
C THR A 292 8.37 19.27 9.82
N TYR A 293 7.32 19.17 9.02
CA TYR A 293 6.49 20.31 8.63
C TYR A 293 5.03 20.16 9.08
N ASN A 294 4.40 21.28 9.41
CA ASN A 294 2.95 21.45 9.55
C ASN A 294 2.33 21.87 8.21
N PRO A 295 1.04 21.57 7.99
CA PRO A 295 0.12 20.87 8.89
C PRO A 295 0.33 19.34 8.92
N VAL A 296 -0.33 18.67 9.86
CA VAL A 296 -0.50 17.20 9.79
C VAL A 296 -1.43 16.90 8.63
N ILE A 297 -1.04 15.98 7.75
CA ILE A 297 -1.84 15.57 6.60
C ILE A 297 -2.50 14.23 6.91
N SER A 298 -3.81 14.13 6.72
CA SER A 298 -4.57 12.87 6.92
C SER A 298 -5.47 12.50 5.74
N SER A 299 -5.62 13.38 4.74
CA SER A 299 -6.44 13.17 3.54
C SER A 299 -5.92 14.02 2.38
N GLY A 300 -6.36 13.69 1.17
CA GLY A 300 -5.99 14.39 -0.06
C GLY A 300 -4.70 13.89 -0.71
N ILE A 301 -4.40 14.46 -1.88
CA ILE A 301 -3.12 14.30 -2.56
C ILE A 301 -2.29 15.55 -2.27
N VAL A 302 -1.11 15.36 -1.67
CA VAL A 302 -0.21 16.45 -1.27
C VAL A 302 1.19 16.23 -1.80
N ARG A 303 1.85 17.30 -2.23
CA ARG A 303 3.22 17.25 -2.74
C ARG A 303 4.13 18.19 -1.95
N PHE A 304 5.30 17.69 -1.58
CA PHE A 304 6.36 18.44 -0.94
C PHE A 304 7.62 18.36 -1.78
N GLU A 305 8.18 19.50 -2.15
CA GLU A 305 9.32 19.57 -3.07
C GLU A 305 10.37 20.58 -2.63
N GLY A 306 11.61 20.36 -3.06
CA GLY A 306 12.74 21.25 -2.79
C GLY A 306 14.03 20.73 -3.42
N PHE A 307 15.15 21.29 -3.00
CA PHE A 307 16.49 20.80 -3.35
C PHE A 307 17.42 20.98 -2.15
N PHE A 308 18.52 20.22 -2.14
CA PHE A 308 19.54 20.30 -1.11
C PHE A 308 20.74 21.10 -1.62
N GLU A 309 21.35 21.91 -0.76
CA GLU A 309 22.56 22.67 -1.06
C GLU A 309 23.58 22.43 0.06
N LYS A 310 24.84 22.17 -0.29
CA LYS A 310 25.96 21.99 0.66
C LYS A 310 25.72 20.91 1.72
N THR A 311 24.99 19.85 1.36
CA THR A 311 24.76 18.68 2.23
C THR A 311 25.62 17.50 1.81
N ASN A 312 25.98 16.66 2.76
CA ASN A 312 26.72 15.43 2.49
C ASN A 312 25.81 14.32 1.95
N GLU A 313 26.30 13.08 1.96
CA GLU A 313 25.57 11.92 1.46
C GLU A 313 24.26 11.62 2.22
N TYR A 314 24.13 12.05 3.48
CA TYR A 314 22.92 11.90 4.29
C TYR A 314 21.95 13.07 4.08
N ARG A 315 21.39 13.18 2.88
CA ARG A 315 20.32 14.13 2.52
C ARG A 315 19.05 13.35 2.24
N ILE A 316 17.98 13.62 2.99
CA ILE A 316 16.76 12.79 2.95
C ILE A 316 15.52 13.67 2.83
N ILE A 317 14.60 13.28 1.96
CA ILE A 317 13.22 13.75 1.92
C ILE A 317 12.28 12.58 2.23
N GLY A 318 11.15 12.84 2.90
CA GLY A 318 10.18 11.78 3.13
C GLY A 318 9.01 12.20 4.01
N VAL A 319 8.37 11.21 4.62
CA VAL A 319 7.22 11.40 5.51
C VAL A 319 7.39 10.59 6.78
N ALA A 320 6.86 11.11 7.88
CA ALA A 320 6.82 10.43 9.16
C ALA A 320 5.38 10.42 9.70
N ASP A 321 5.06 9.42 10.50
CA ASP A 321 3.82 9.40 11.28
C ASP A 321 3.70 10.68 12.12
N ALA A 322 2.50 11.24 12.20
CA ALA A 322 2.25 12.52 12.86
C ALA A 322 2.63 12.54 14.35
N SER A 323 2.70 11.37 15.01
CA SER A 323 3.14 11.22 16.40
C SER A 323 4.67 11.27 16.56
N VAL A 324 5.43 11.16 15.47
CA VAL A 324 6.90 11.14 15.53
C VAL A 324 7.42 12.55 15.80
N VAL A 325 8.15 12.67 16.90
CA VAL A 325 8.94 13.85 17.24
C VAL A 325 10.41 13.45 17.22
N TYR A 326 11.19 14.08 16.33
CA TYR A 326 12.63 13.87 16.27
C TYR A 326 13.32 14.69 17.35
N ALA A 327 14.12 14.01 18.17
CA ALA A 327 15.04 14.68 19.08
C ALA A 327 16.07 15.51 18.29
N ALA A 328 16.57 16.58 18.89
CA ALA A 328 17.60 17.39 18.25
C ALA A 328 18.84 16.53 17.94
N ASN A 329 19.50 16.86 16.83
CA ASN A 329 20.72 16.17 16.36
C ASN A 329 20.52 14.69 16.03
N ASN A 330 19.27 14.23 15.86
CA ASN A 330 18.95 12.85 15.55
C ASN A 330 18.36 12.71 14.15
N GLY A 331 18.66 11.58 13.52
CA GLY A 331 18.09 11.17 12.25
C GLY A 331 16.88 10.27 12.44
N PRO A 332 16.11 10.01 11.38
CA PRO A 332 15.19 8.90 11.40
C PRO A 332 16.07 7.64 11.32
N GLY A 333 16.39 7.04 12.47
CA GLY A 333 17.15 5.79 12.61
C GLY A 333 16.25 4.58 12.81
N GLU A 334 16.82 3.46 13.27
CA GLU A 334 16.11 2.19 13.50
C GLU A 334 15.01 2.33 14.56
N GLN A 335 15.15 3.22 15.54
CA GLN A 335 14.15 3.48 16.58
C GLN A 335 12.80 4.00 16.04
N TYR A 336 12.75 4.43 14.78
CA TYR A 336 11.53 4.88 14.09
C TYR A 336 11.05 3.86 13.04
N ARG A 337 11.41 2.57 13.23
CA ARG A 337 11.01 1.44 12.38
C ARG A 337 9.50 1.45 12.15
N GLY A 338 9.05 1.46 10.88
CA GLY A 338 7.63 1.45 10.51
C GLY A 338 6.85 2.75 10.75
N LYS A 339 7.53 3.83 11.19
CA LYS A 339 6.91 5.14 11.45
C LYS A 339 7.37 6.23 10.49
N ALA A 340 8.25 5.92 9.53
CA ALA A 340 8.76 6.90 8.57
C ALA A 340 9.19 6.26 7.25
N VAL A 341 9.00 7.00 6.16
CA VAL A 341 9.46 6.70 4.81
C VAL A 341 10.58 7.67 4.43
N ARG A 342 11.69 7.16 3.88
CA ARG A 342 12.89 7.96 3.60
C ARG A 342 13.36 7.74 2.17
N PHE A 343 13.58 8.82 1.44
CA PHE A 343 14.30 8.81 0.18
C PHE A 343 15.62 9.55 0.33
N SER A 344 16.72 8.81 0.30
CA SER A 344 18.09 9.29 0.48
C SER A 344 18.76 9.58 -0.86
N GLY A 345 19.50 10.70 -0.91
CA GLY A 345 20.27 11.09 -2.09
C GLY A 345 21.48 10.19 -2.39
N SER A 346 21.95 9.39 -1.43
CA SER A 346 23.13 8.52 -1.57
C SER A 346 22.80 7.03 -1.59
N GLU A 347 21.78 6.62 -0.84
CA GLU A 347 21.40 5.22 -0.62
C GLU A 347 20.11 4.82 -1.36
N GLY A 348 19.38 5.78 -1.95
CA GLY A 348 18.08 5.53 -2.57
C GLY A 348 16.94 5.51 -1.55
N LEU A 349 15.83 4.81 -1.83
CA LEU A 349 14.73 4.68 -0.89
C LEU A 349 15.06 3.64 0.19
N LEU A 350 14.89 4.04 1.46
CA LEU A 350 14.93 3.16 2.62
C LEU A 350 13.53 3.16 3.24
N HIS A 351 12.78 2.09 2.99
CA HIS A 351 11.50 1.84 3.65
C HIS A 351 11.59 0.58 4.51
N ILE A 352 10.89 0.63 5.63
CA ILE A 352 10.91 -0.35 6.71
C ILE A 352 9.43 -0.69 6.97
N PRO A 353 9.02 -1.97 6.96
CA PRO A 353 9.68 -3.05 7.69
C PRO A 353 10.43 -4.10 6.86
N SER A 354 10.41 -4.02 5.54
CA SER A 354 11.24 -4.85 4.67
C SER A 354 12.26 -3.97 3.98
N ASP A 355 13.54 -4.29 4.09
CA ASP A 355 14.64 -3.64 3.38
C ASP A 355 14.41 -3.60 1.86
N ALA A 356 13.59 -2.65 1.42
CA ALA A 356 13.27 -2.45 0.02
C ALA A 356 14.43 -1.69 -0.61
N TYR A 357 15.56 -2.39 -0.82
CA TYR A 357 16.62 -1.94 -1.70
C TYR A 357 16.11 -2.00 -3.16
N GLY A 358 15.31 -1.00 -3.53
CA GLY A 358 14.79 -0.79 -4.89
C GLY A 358 15.47 0.40 -5.55
N ARG A 359 15.68 0.32 -6.87
CA ARG A 359 16.37 1.33 -7.70
C ARG A 359 15.63 2.68 -7.76
N PHE A 360 15.61 3.44 -6.68
CA PHE A 360 15.38 4.87 -6.77
C PHE A 360 16.67 5.50 -7.27
N THR A 361 16.56 6.36 -8.28
CA THR A 361 17.69 7.09 -8.81
C THR A 361 18.21 8.00 -7.70
N LYS A 362 19.50 7.85 -7.38
CA LYS A 362 20.20 8.77 -6.46
C LYS A 362 20.07 10.19 -7.00
N TYR A 363 20.03 11.16 -6.09
CA TYR A 363 19.99 12.57 -6.45
C TYR A 363 21.07 13.34 -5.70
N SER A 364 21.63 14.35 -6.36
CA SER A 364 22.73 15.18 -5.88
C SER A 364 22.23 16.49 -5.29
N ASN A 365 23.14 17.27 -4.70
CA ASN A 365 22.85 18.67 -4.39
C ASN A 365 22.38 19.39 -5.67
N PHE A 366 21.53 20.40 -5.48
CA PHE A 366 20.88 21.22 -6.50
C PHE A 366 19.86 20.50 -7.39
N GLN A 367 19.72 19.17 -7.29
CA GLN A 367 18.63 18.49 -7.99
C GLN A 367 17.31 18.68 -7.27
N ARG A 368 16.26 18.98 -8.03
CA ARG A 368 14.89 19.05 -7.53
C ARG A 368 14.42 17.66 -7.14
N VAL A 369 13.95 17.52 -5.91
CA VAL A 369 13.34 16.30 -5.39
C VAL A 369 11.98 16.59 -4.80
N ALA A 370 11.06 15.65 -4.98
CA ALA A 370 9.72 15.75 -4.41
C ALA A 370 9.25 14.42 -3.84
N CYS A 371 8.40 14.54 -2.82
CA CYS A 371 7.59 13.46 -2.28
C CYS A 371 6.11 13.86 -2.44
N GLU A 372 5.35 13.04 -3.16
CA GLU A 372 3.91 13.21 -3.31
C GLU A 372 3.21 12.06 -2.61
N VAL A 373 2.18 12.35 -1.84
CA VAL A 373 1.46 11.34 -1.08
C VAL A 373 -0.01 11.42 -1.41
N ASN A 374 -0.58 10.29 -1.80
CA ASN A 374 -2.01 10.11 -1.95
C ASN A 374 -2.58 9.50 -0.68
N MET A 375 -3.07 10.36 0.23
CA MET A 375 -3.62 9.93 1.53
C MET A 375 -5.01 9.29 1.43
N ASP A 376 -5.68 9.47 0.29
CA ASP A 376 -7.01 8.92 0.02
C ASP A 376 -6.95 7.53 -0.65
N SER A 377 -5.78 7.13 -1.16
CA SER A 377 -5.58 5.79 -1.75
C SER A 377 -5.53 4.69 -0.69
N THR A 378 -5.96 3.48 -1.08
CA THR A 378 -5.88 2.28 -0.23
C THR A 378 -5.19 1.17 -1.04
N PRO A 379 -4.01 0.67 -0.62
CA PRO A 379 -3.12 1.25 0.41
C PRO A 379 -2.67 2.66 0.05
N ARG A 380 -2.41 3.51 1.06
CA ARG A 380 -1.86 4.86 0.84
C ARG A 380 -0.50 4.76 0.19
N LYS A 381 -0.27 5.58 -0.83
CA LYS A 381 0.94 5.56 -1.66
C LYS A 381 1.71 6.86 -1.54
N ALA A 382 3.04 6.75 -1.45
CA ALA A 382 3.96 7.87 -1.62
C ALA A 382 4.82 7.66 -2.87
N TYR A 383 4.91 8.69 -3.69
CA TYR A 383 5.66 8.75 -4.92
C TYR A 383 6.84 9.70 -4.73
N PHE A 384 7.98 9.36 -5.32
CA PHE A 384 9.16 10.22 -5.28
C PHE A 384 9.52 10.66 -6.69
N PHE A 385 10.08 11.85 -6.80
CA PHE A 385 10.47 12.45 -8.07
C PHE A 385 11.87 13.03 -7.95
N VAL A 386 12.65 12.92 -9.03
CA VAL A 386 13.94 13.60 -9.20
C VAL A 386 13.88 14.34 -10.53
N GLU A 387 14.14 15.64 -10.53
CA GLU A 387 13.99 16.52 -11.71
C GLU A 387 12.62 16.39 -12.39
N GLY A 388 11.56 16.28 -11.57
CA GLY A 388 10.19 16.08 -12.06
C GLY A 388 9.89 14.69 -12.62
N THR A 389 10.89 13.82 -12.76
CA THR A 389 10.71 12.44 -13.22
C THR A 389 10.34 11.53 -12.05
N GLU A 390 9.19 10.89 -12.15
CA GLU A 390 8.71 9.91 -11.17
C GLU A 390 9.69 8.73 -11.08
N GLN A 391 9.98 8.32 -9.85
CA GLN A 391 10.82 7.15 -9.60
C GLN A 391 10.02 5.87 -9.87
N PRO A 392 10.64 4.79 -10.38
CA PRO A 392 9.96 3.62 -10.94
C PRO A 392 9.14 2.78 -9.95
N ARG A 393 9.02 3.21 -8.69
CA ARG A 393 8.26 2.55 -7.62
C ARG A 393 7.62 3.61 -6.73
N CYS A 394 6.44 3.31 -6.22
CA CYS A 394 5.83 4.02 -5.10
C CYS A 394 5.99 3.22 -3.80
N VAL A 395 5.84 3.92 -2.67
CA VAL A 395 5.93 3.35 -1.33
C VAL A 395 4.55 3.18 -0.76
N TYR A 396 4.30 2.00 -0.20
CA TYR A 396 3.06 1.62 0.46
C TYR A 396 3.18 1.72 1.98
N ASN A 397 2.07 1.53 2.71
CA ASN A 397 2.01 1.58 4.18
C ASN A 397 2.29 2.96 4.77
N ILE A 398 1.87 4.02 4.08
CA ILE A 398 1.95 5.37 4.62
C ILE A 398 1.02 5.52 5.84
N PRO A 399 1.50 6.08 6.98
CA PRO A 399 0.70 6.25 8.20
C PRO A 399 -0.63 6.99 8.00
N ASN A 400 -1.55 6.84 8.95
CA ASN A 400 -2.90 7.44 8.89
C ASN A 400 -2.91 8.97 8.93
N ALA A 401 -1.90 9.53 9.58
CA ALA A 401 -1.64 10.95 9.58
C ALA A 401 -0.13 11.12 9.50
N ILE A 402 0.33 12.00 8.62
CA ILE A 402 1.74 12.19 8.35
C ILE A 402 2.18 13.64 8.49
N ARG A 403 3.49 13.80 8.61
CA ARG A 403 4.19 15.05 8.37
C ARG A 403 5.25 14.81 7.31
N PHE A 404 5.45 15.78 6.42
CA PHE A 404 6.65 15.80 5.61
C PHE A 404 7.87 16.04 6.49
N MET A 405 8.99 15.44 6.10
CA MET A 405 10.26 15.62 6.78
C MET A 405 11.41 15.76 5.80
N VAL A 406 12.44 16.46 6.26
CA VAL A 406 13.76 16.51 5.62
C VAL A 406 14.84 16.24 6.65
N LEU A 407 15.89 15.54 6.24
CA LEU A 407 17.15 15.46 7.00
C LEU A 407 18.23 16.18 6.22
N ILE A 408 18.92 17.07 6.91
CA ILE A 408 20.10 17.77 6.42
C ILE A 408 21.29 17.43 7.31
N ARG A 409 22.43 17.14 6.68
CA ARG A 409 23.71 16.98 7.34
C ARG A 409 24.77 17.74 6.53
N PRO A 410 25.54 18.65 7.15
CA PRO A 410 26.46 19.52 6.41
C PRO A 410 27.61 18.72 5.77
N LEU A 411 28.13 19.22 4.65
CA LEU A 411 29.46 18.83 4.15
C LEU A 411 30.50 19.32 5.15
N LEU A 412 31.40 18.43 5.57
CA LEU A 412 32.56 18.77 6.39
C LEU A 412 33.51 19.69 5.62
#